data_AF-A0A948WPV3-F1
#
_entry.id   AF-A0A948WPV3-F1
#
_cell.length_a   1.000
_cell.length_b   1.000
_cell.length_c   1.000
_cell.angle_alpha   90.00
_cell.angle_beta   90.00
_cell.angle_gamma   90.00
#
_symmetry.space_group_name_H-M   'P 1'
#
loop_
_entity.id
_entity.type
_entity.pdbx_description
1 polymer ?
#
loop_
_entity_poly.entity_id
_entity_poly.type
_entity_poly.pdbx_seq_one_letter_code
_entity_poly.pdbx_strand_id
1 'polypeptide(L)'
;MSFFDDDPTEITPPPRKPARPRRPAAESTATGSGGAPADKSQARTRQLIAAGVGIVLLLLIIFGVKGCLSSRAEGALKDYNRNVSAIVNDSDNQVAKPFFDLLGGGGAASATGGNDLQVQINQIRLAAEEDSKRAAELSVPGDMRSAQQNLELTLHLREEAITRVAELLPKAQGTGQGAETAVNEIAGEMQAFLASDVVYSQRTAPLIKQTLDDAGVTGQTIATSQSLPSYKWLAPKTIAAALGGSATPAGAVAPGTHGHQIDSTSIGSTELQPSPAANKVSAKPPVAVVVKFTNGGENNERNVNVTVTLTAPGAKTITAKKVVNQTNAGEQT
;
A
#
# COMPACT_ATOMS: atom_id res chain seq x y z
N MET A 1 -42.52 -69.06 -5.16
CA MET A 1 -42.27 -69.12 -6.62
C MET A 1 -40.81 -68.79 -6.86
N SER A 2 -40.15 -69.65 -7.64
CA SER A 2 -38.84 -69.55 -8.30
C SER A 2 -38.74 -68.28 -9.18
N PHE A 3 -37.62 -67.80 -9.73
CA PHE A 3 -36.40 -68.39 -10.28
C PHE A 3 -35.29 -67.29 -10.40
N PHE A 4 -34.05 -67.73 -10.58
CA PHE A 4 -32.75 -67.03 -10.59
C PHE A 4 -32.41 -66.18 -11.83
N ASP A 5 -31.47 -65.24 -11.67
CA ASP A 5 -30.23 -65.03 -12.49
C ASP A 5 -29.35 -63.99 -11.74
N ASP A 6 -28.28 -64.37 -11.02
CA ASP A 6 -26.85 -64.50 -11.43
C ASP A 6 -26.28 -63.24 -12.14
N ASP A 7 -25.14 -62.63 -11.81
CA ASP A 7 -24.03 -62.81 -10.85
C ASP A 7 -23.18 -61.49 -10.91
N PRO A 8 -22.38 -61.09 -9.89
CA PRO A 8 -21.64 -59.82 -9.88
C PRO A 8 -20.21 -59.93 -10.45
N THR A 9 -19.72 -58.87 -11.13
CA THR A 9 -18.36 -58.82 -11.69
C THR A 9 -17.33 -58.28 -10.70
N GLU A 10 -16.38 -59.15 -10.36
CA GLU A 10 -15.19 -58.93 -9.54
C GLU A 10 -14.01 -58.28 -10.29
N ILE A 11 -13.07 -57.80 -9.48
CA ILE A 11 -11.78 -57.18 -9.79
C ILE A 11 -10.76 -58.22 -10.28
N THR A 12 -10.03 -57.91 -11.36
CA THR A 12 -8.95 -58.78 -11.88
C THR A 12 -7.63 -58.02 -12.08
N PRO A 13 -6.52 -58.44 -11.44
CA PRO A 13 -5.15 -58.08 -11.82
C PRO A 13 -4.51 -59.18 -12.71
N PRO A 14 -3.47 -58.88 -13.52
CA PRO A 14 -2.59 -59.95 -13.99
C PRO A 14 -1.09 -59.80 -13.66
N PRO A 15 -0.34 -60.92 -13.45
CA PRO A 15 1.06 -60.94 -13.03
C PRO A 15 2.11 -61.33 -14.12
N ARG A 16 3.38 -61.12 -13.71
CA ARG A 16 4.75 -61.56 -14.15
C ARG A 16 5.02 -62.48 -15.38
N LYS A 17 6.06 -62.04 -16.14
CA LYS A 17 7.12 -62.69 -16.99
C LYS A 17 7.09 -64.22 -17.29
N PRO A 18 7.51 -64.62 -18.52
CA PRO A 18 8.77 -65.37 -18.72
C PRO A 18 9.48 -65.09 -20.09
N ALA A 19 10.82 -65.10 -20.24
CA ALA A 19 11.78 -66.18 -20.58
C ALA A 19 12.45 -66.00 -21.97
N ARG A 20 13.72 -66.45 -22.04
CA ARG A 20 14.74 -66.30 -23.09
C ARG A 20 14.64 -67.39 -24.17
N PRO A 21 15.14 -67.15 -25.40
CA PRO A 21 15.74 -68.24 -26.18
C PRO A 21 17.15 -67.96 -26.75
N ARG A 22 17.81 -69.08 -27.10
CA ARG A 22 19.19 -69.27 -27.57
C ARG A 22 19.32 -69.20 -29.12
N ARG A 23 20.56 -68.96 -29.52
CA ARG A 23 21.22 -68.96 -30.85
C ARG A 23 21.06 -70.26 -31.68
N PRO A 24 21.25 -70.17 -33.02
CA PRO A 24 21.96 -71.19 -33.80
C PRO A 24 23.15 -70.65 -34.62
N ALA A 25 23.95 -71.56 -35.18
CA ALA A 25 25.26 -71.35 -35.80
C ALA A 25 25.33 -71.94 -37.24
N ALA A 26 26.26 -71.37 -38.06
CA ALA A 26 26.88 -71.86 -39.32
C ALA A 26 25.93 -72.16 -40.52
N GLU A 27 26.28 -72.13 -41.83
CA GLU A 27 27.54 -72.21 -42.59
C GLU A 27 27.29 -71.83 -44.09
N SER A 28 28.37 -71.41 -44.82
CA SER A 28 28.68 -71.43 -46.30
C SER A 28 27.62 -70.99 -47.36
N THR A 29 27.90 -70.28 -48.49
CA THR A 29 28.95 -70.46 -49.52
C THR A 29 28.97 -69.27 -50.55
N ALA A 30 30.19 -68.91 -51.02
CA ALA A 30 30.69 -68.18 -52.23
C ALA A 30 29.74 -67.42 -53.21
N THR A 31 30.02 -66.19 -53.69
CA THR A 31 30.99 -65.74 -54.74
C THR A 31 30.75 -64.21 -54.92
N GLY A 32 31.67 -63.24 -54.97
CA GLY A 32 32.79 -62.96 -55.89
C GLY A 32 32.65 -61.51 -56.44
N SER A 33 33.74 -60.72 -56.46
CA SER A 33 33.97 -59.45 -57.22
C SER A 33 34.23 -58.13 -56.45
N GLY A 34 35.51 -57.88 -56.14
CA GLY A 34 36.26 -56.67 -56.57
C GLY A 34 35.99 -55.30 -55.93
N GLY A 35 36.89 -54.84 -55.06
CA GLY A 35 37.04 -53.40 -54.76
C GLY A 35 37.90 -53.06 -53.55
N ALA A 36 39.21 -52.87 -53.77
CA ALA A 36 40.25 -52.12 -53.02
C ALA A 36 40.32 -52.19 -51.46
N PRO A 37 41.53 -52.36 -50.86
CA PRO A 37 41.68 -52.23 -49.42
C PRO A 37 41.56 -50.75 -49.01
N ALA A 38 40.45 -50.37 -48.38
CA ALA A 38 40.37 -49.11 -47.66
C ALA A 38 41.18 -49.23 -46.36
N ASP A 39 42.25 -48.44 -46.27
CA ASP A 39 43.09 -48.25 -45.11
C ASP A 39 42.27 -48.05 -43.83
N LYS A 40 42.38 -49.01 -42.89
CA LYS A 40 41.77 -48.95 -41.55
C LYS A 40 42.23 -47.71 -40.75
N SER A 41 43.32 -47.06 -41.17
CA SER A 41 43.85 -45.82 -40.59
C SER A 41 43.07 -44.56 -41.01
N GLN A 42 42.48 -44.51 -42.22
CA GLN A 42 41.69 -43.35 -42.65
C GLN A 42 40.29 -43.31 -42.04
N ALA A 43 39.66 -44.46 -41.79
CA ALA A 43 38.34 -44.53 -41.16
C ALA A 43 38.36 -44.10 -39.67
N ARG A 44 39.39 -44.50 -38.91
CA ARG A 44 39.57 -44.07 -37.51
C ARG A 44 39.91 -42.58 -37.39
N THR A 45 40.68 -42.04 -38.35
CA THR A 45 41.02 -40.61 -38.38
C THR A 45 39.79 -39.75 -38.68
N ARG A 46 38.91 -40.18 -39.60
CA ARG A 46 37.63 -39.50 -39.86
C ARG A 46 36.64 -39.61 -38.69
N GLN A 47 36.63 -40.74 -37.97
CA GLN A 47 35.84 -40.88 -36.73
C GLN A 47 36.35 -39.99 -35.60
N LEU A 48 37.67 -39.82 -35.45
CA LEU A 48 38.25 -38.90 -34.45
C LEU A 48 37.93 -37.44 -34.76
N ILE A 49 37.98 -37.03 -36.02
CA ILE A 49 37.62 -35.66 -36.45
C ILE A 49 36.11 -35.41 -36.24
N ALA A 50 35.24 -36.36 -36.61
CA ALA A 50 33.80 -36.23 -36.39
C ALA A 50 33.42 -36.19 -34.91
N ALA A 51 34.09 -36.97 -34.06
CA ALA A 51 33.92 -36.92 -32.61
C ALA A 51 34.39 -35.57 -32.02
N GLY A 52 35.52 -35.04 -32.49
CA GLY A 52 36.02 -33.72 -32.10
C GLY A 52 35.07 -32.59 -32.46
N VAL A 53 34.55 -32.58 -33.70
CA VAL A 53 33.55 -31.59 -34.14
C VAL A 53 32.26 -31.70 -33.32
N GLY A 54 31.79 -32.93 -33.05
CA GLY A 54 30.62 -33.14 -32.19
C GLY A 54 30.79 -32.60 -30.77
N ILE A 55 31.97 -32.79 -30.16
CA ILE A 55 32.28 -32.24 -28.83
C ILE A 55 32.34 -30.71 -28.86
N VAL A 56 32.98 -30.11 -29.87
CA VAL A 56 33.04 -28.65 -30.02
C VAL A 56 31.65 -28.06 -30.23
N LEU A 57 30.81 -28.68 -31.06
CA LEU A 57 29.44 -28.24 -31.32
C LEU A 57 28.56 -28.38 -30.07
N LEU A 58 28.74 -29.45 -29.29
CA LEU A 58 28.08 -29.65 -28.00
C LEU A 58 28.52 -28.60 -26.97
N LEU A 59 29.81 -28.26 -26.90
CA LEU A 59 30.31 -27.18 -26.05
C LEU A 59 29.74 -25.83 -26.49
N LEU A 60 29.69 -25.53 -27.79
CA LEU A 60 29.07 -24.30 -28.31
C LEU A 60 27.58 -24.21 -27.99
N ILE A 61 26.84 -25.33 -28.04
CA ILE A 61 25.43 -25.38 -27.63
C ILE A 61 25.32 -25.13 -26.13
N ILE A 62 26.13 -25.79 -25.29
CA ILE A 62 26.10 -25.58 -23.83
C ILE A 62 26.42 -24.13 -23.48
N PHE A 63 27.52 -23.57 -24.00
CA PHE A 63 27.93 -22.20 -23.70
C PHE A 63 27.02 -21.15 -24.34
N GLY A 64 26.48 -21.40 -25.54
CA GLY A 64 25.51 -20.52 -26.20
C GLY A 64 24.17 -20.45 -25.45
N VAL A 65 23.67 -21.60 -24.98
CA VAL A 65 22.45 -21.67 -24.17
C VAL A 65 22.67 -21.06 -22.78
N LYS A 66 23.82 -21.32 -22.13
CA LYS A 66 24.19 -20.68 -20.85
C LYS A 66 24.33 -19.16 -20.98
N GLY A 67 24.90 -18.68 -22.08
CA GLY A 67 25.03 -17.25 -22.38
C GLY A 67 23.68 -16.56 -22.43
N CYS A 68 22.73 -17.08 -23.22
CA CYS A 68 21.36 -16.52 -23.30
C CYS A 68 20.55 -16.62 -21.99
N LEU A 69 20.73 -17.70 -21.22
CA LEU A 69 20.07 -17.87 -19.92
C LEU A 69 20.62 -16.89 -18.88
N SER A 70 21.93 -16.67 -18.84
CA SER A 70 22.58 -15.75 -17.90
C SER A 70 22.14 -14.29 -18.12
N SER A 71 22.09 -13.84 -19.37
CA SER A 71 21.65 -12.47 -19.70
C SER A 71 20.17 -12.24 -19.38
N ARG A 72 19.32 -13.26 -19.52
CA ARG A 72 17.89 -13.17 -19.14
C ARG A 72 17.71 -13.13 -17.63
N ALA A 73 18.47 -13.95 -16.89
CA ALA A 73 18.44 -13.97 -15.43
C ALA A 73 18.92 -12.64 -14.84
N GLU A 74 20.04 -12.11 -15.34
CA GLU A 74 20.53 -10.77 -14.96
C GLU A 74 19.49 -9.68 -15.29
N GLY A 75 18.89 -9.74 -16.49
CA GLY A 75 17.81 -8.82 -16.87
C GLY A 75 16.63 -8.85 -15.90
N ALA A 76 16.15 -10.04 -15.54
CA ALA A 76 15.05 -10.21 -14.59
C ALA A 76 15.37 -9.65 -13.19
N LEU A 77 16.60 -9.81 -12.71
CA LEU A 77 17.03 -9.23 -11.43
C LEU A 77 17.05 -7.69 -11.46
N LYS A 78 17.57 -7.10 -12.56
CA LYS A 78 17.55 -5.64 -12.75
C LYS A 78 16.14 -5.09 -12.89
N ASP A 79 15.30 -5.78 -13.65
CA ASP A 79 13.90 -5.40 -13.87
C ASP A 79 13.12 -5.46 -12.54
N TYR A 80 13.30 -6.52 -11.77
CA TYR A 80 12.74 -6.63 -10.43
C TYR A 80 13.18 -5.47 -9.54
N ASN A 81 14.49 -5.21 -9.40
CA ASN A 81 14.98 -4.09 -8.59
C ASN A 81 14.43 -2.73 -9.04
N ARG A 82 14.32 -2.50 -10.36
CA ARG A 82 13.74 -1.28 -10.92
C ARG A 82 12.26 -1.14 -10.58
N ASN A 83 11.49 -2.22 -10.68
CA ASN A 83 10.06 -2.20 -10.39
C ASN A 83 9.79 -2.02 -8.90
N VAL A 84 10.56 -2.71 -8.02
CA VAL A 84 10.50 -2.48 -6.57
C VAL A 84 10.84 -1.03 -6.24
N SER A 85 11.89 -0.49 -6.84
CA SER A 85 12.27 0.92 -6.64
C SER A 85 11.15 1.88 -7.07
N ALA A 86 10.47 1.59 -8.18
CA ALA A 86 9.34 2.40 -8.64
C ALA A 86 8.15 2.34 -7.67
N ILE A 87 7.77 1.15 -7.20
CA ILE A 87 6.66 0.98 -6.23
C ILE A 87 6.97 1.67 -4.90
N VAL A 88 8.17 1.48 -4.37
CA VAL A 88 8.58 2.06 -3.09
C VAL A 88 8.63 3.59 -3.18
N ASN A 89 9.16 4.14 -4.27
CA ASN A 89 9.14 5.57 -4.50
C ASN A 89 7.71 6.11 -4.64
N ASP A 90 6.78 5.36 -5.24
CA ASP A 90 5.37 5.74 -5.32
C ASP A 90 4.72 5.74 -3.94
N SER A 91 4.89 4.65 -3.19
CA SER A 91 4.44 4.51 -1.80
C SER A 91 4.95 5.63 -0.90
N ASP A 92 6.20 6.07 -1.08
CA ASP A 92 6.78 7.13 -0.26
C ASP A 92 6.36 8.55 -0.70
N ASN A 93 6.13 8.79 -2.00
CA ASN A 93 5.92 10.14 -2.55
C ASN A 93 4.47 10.46 -2.89
N GLN A 94 3.66 9.47 -3.28
CA GLN A 94 2.26 9.62 -3.66
C GLN A 94 1.31 9.10 -2.59
N VAL A 95 1.78 8.25 -1.67
CA VAL A 95 0.96 7.73 -0.57
C VAL A 95 1.36 8.34 0.76
N ALA A 96 2.55 8.03 1.28
CA ALA A 96 2.96 8.42 2.63
C ALA A 96 3.09 9.93 2.80
N LYS A 97 3.82 10.63 1.92
CA LYS A 97 3.97 12.09 2.01
C LYS A 97 2.62 12.84 2.00
N PRO A 98 1.75 12.64 0.99
CA PRO A 98 0.42 13.27 0.98
C PRO A 98 -0.41 12.90 2.22
N PHE A 99 -0.33 11.66 2.70
CA PHE A 99 -1.05 11.24 3.89
C PHE A 99 -0.67 12.07 5.13
N PHE A 100 0.63 12.19 5.39
CA PHE A 100 1.13 12.95 6.53
C PHE A 100 0.96 14.47 6.34
N ASP A 101 1.02 14.98 5.12
CA ASP A 101 0.77 16.38 4.81
C ASP A 101 -0.71 16.75 5.05
N LEU A 102 -1.64 15.87 4.66
CA LEU A 102 -3.06 16.04 4.92
C LEU A 102 -3.39 15.96 6.40
N LEU A 103 -2.85 14.97 7.10
CA LEU A 103 -3.03 14.87 8.55
C LEU A 103 -2.45 16.10 9.24
N GLY A 104 -1.27 16.56 8.84
CA GLY A 104 -0.54 17.66 9.48
C GLY A 104 -1.10 19.06 9.22
N GLY A 105 -2.18 19.18 8.45
CA GLY A 105 -2.75 20.47 8.04
C GLY A 105 -1.91 21.23 7.02
N GLY A 106 -0.99 20.55 6.33
CA GLY A 106 -0.18 21.10 5.24
C GLY A 106 -0.94 21.27 3.92
N GLY A 107 -2.14 20.70 3.82
CA GLY A 107 -3.09 20.92 2.72
C GLY A 107 -4.28 21.79 3.14
N ALA A 108 -4.96 22.40 2.15
CA ALA A 108 -6.13 23.28 2.32
C ALA A 108 -7.30 22.69 3.18
N ALA A 109 -7.27 21.39 3.50
CA ALA A 109 -8.23 20.66 4.32
C ALA A 109 -8.40 21.20 5.75
N SER A 110 -7.41 21.90 6.32
CA SER A 110 -7.58 22.55 7.63
C SER A 110 -8.56 23.73 7.61
N ALA A 111 -8.90 24.27 6.43
CA ALA A 111 -9.84 25.39 6.28
C ALA A 111 -11.23 24.98 5.78
N THR A 112 -11.40 23.77 5.22
CA THR A 112 -12.61 23.34 4.49
C THR A 112 -13.31 22.09 5.04
N GLY A 113 -13.34 21.88 6.35
CA GLY A 113 -14.27 20.94 7.00
C GLY A 113 -13.95 19.43 6.82
N GLY A 114 -14.46 18.61 7.75
CA GLY A 114 -14.08 17.20 7.90
C GLY A 114 -14.38 16.27 6.71
N ASN A 115 -15.36 16.62 5.85
CA ASN A 115 -15.71 15.80 4.69
C ASN A 115 -14.61 15.78 3.61
N ASP A 116 -13.85 16.87 3.46
CA ASP A 116 -12.81 16.97 2.43
C ASP A 116 -11.58 16.10 2.79
N LEU A 117 -11.19 16.10 4.06
CA LEU A 117 -10.12 15.24 4.57
C LEU A 117 -10.43 13.75 4.37
N GLN A 118 -11.66 13.33 4.66
CA GLN A 118 -12.05 11.93 4.53
C GLN A 118 -12.03 11.45 3.06
N VAL A 119 -12.44 12.30 2.12
CA VAL A 119 -12.38 11.99 0.68
C VAL A 119 -10.92 11.85 0.22
N GLN A 120 -10.05 12.79 0.60
CA GLN A 120 -8.66 12.77 0.19
C GLN A 120 -7.90 11.58 0.80
N ILE A 121 -8.14 11.25 2.07
CA ILE A 121 -7.52 10.07 2.70
C ILE A 121 -8.04 8.76 2.08
N ASN A 122 -9.31 8.71 1.66
CA ASN A 122 -9.82 7.56 0.91
C ASN A 122 -9.13 7.41 -0.46
N GLN A 123 -8.76 8.50 -1.14
CA GLN A 123 -7.99 8.43 -2.39
C GLN A 123 -6.58 7.87 -2.14
N ILE A 124 -5.93 8.30 -1.07
CA ILE A 124 -4.62 7.77 -0.65
C ILE A 124 -4.71 6.29 -0.30
N ARG A 125 -5.77 5.87 0.40
CA ARG A 125 -6.01 4.45 0.70
C ARG A 125 -6.05 3.60 -0.57
N LEU A 126 -6.76 4.07 -1.60
CA LEU A 126 -6.82 3.38 -2.89
C LEU A 126 -5.46 3.33 -3.59
N ALA A 127 -4.64 4.39 -3.49
CA ALA A 127 -3.29 4.38 -4.02
C ALA A 127 -2.37 3.38 -3.28
N ALA A 128 -2.50 3.30 -1.95
CA ALA A 128 -1.77 2.30 -1.14
C ALA A 128 -2.14 0.86 -1.53
N GLU A 129 -3.44 0.60 -1.73
CA GLU A 129 -3.98 -0.70 -2.17
C GLU A 129 -3.44 -1.07 -3.57
N GLU A 130 -3.35 -0.11 -4.49
CA GLU A 130 -2.77 -0.31 -5.82
C GLU A 130 -1.27 -0.61 -5.74
N ASP A 131 -0.51 0.04 -4.85
CA ASP A 131 0.92 -0.27 -4.65
C ASP A 131 1.14 -1.69 -4.11
N SER A 132 0.36 -2.11 -3.11
CA SER A 132 0.38 -3.48 -2.60
C SER A 132 0.07 -4.49 -3.70
N LYS A 133 -0.96 -4.22 -4.50
CA LYS A 133 -1.34 -5.08 -5.63
C LYS A 133 -0.24 -5.16 -6.68
N ARG A 134 0.32 -4.01 -7.10
CA ARG A 134 1.43 -3.96 -8.05
C ARG A 134 2.65 -4.72 -7.55
N ALA A 135 2.92 -4.70 -6.25
CA ALA A 135 3.98 -5.50 -5.65
C ALA A 135 3.69 -7.00 -5.73
N ALA A 136 2.47 -7.44 -5.38
CA ALA A 136 2.06 -8.84 -5.44
C ALA A 136 2.07 -9.41 -6.87
N GLU A 137 1.85 -8.56 -7.88
CA GLU A 137 1.84 -8.94 -9.30
C GLU A 137 3.24 -8.92 -9.96
N LEU A 138 4.30 -8.58 -9.23
CA LEU A 138 5.65 -8.58 -9.77
C LEU A 138 6.07 -9.96 -10.27
N SER A 139 6.82 -9.99 -11.38
CA SER A 139 7.55 -11.19 -11.78
C SER A 139 8.80 -11.32 -10.90
N VAL A 140 8.75 -12.25 -9.94
CA VAL A 140 9.78 -12.40 -8.90
C VAL A 140 10.82 -13.45 -9.31
N PRO A 141 12.10 -13.08 -9.49
CA PRO A 141 13.17 -14.05 -9.64
C PRO A 141 13.25 -15.00 -8.45
N GLY A 142 13.59 -16.27 -8.68
CA GLY A 142 13.59 -17.29 -7.62
C GLY A 142 14.40 -16.91 -6.38
N ASP A 143 15.54 -16.24 -6.58
CA ASP A 143 16.45 -15.82 -5.52
C ASP A 143 16.02 -14.51 -4.82
N MET A 144 14.98 -13.84 -5.34
CA MET A 144 14.40 -12.60 -4.77
C MET A 144 13.18 -12.86 -3.89
N ARG A 145 12.71 -14.12 -3.73
CA ARG A 145 11.48 -14.43 -2.99
C ARG A 145 11.48 -13.92 -1.54
N SER A 146 12.61 -14.03 -0.85
CA SER A 146 12.71 -13.52 0.53
C SER A 146 12.62 -12.00 0.58
N ALA A 147 13.23 -11.29 -0.38
CA ALA A 147 13.07 -9.84 -0.49
C ALA A 147 11.61 -9.47 -0.81
N GLN A 148 10.98 -10.19 -1.73
CA GLN A 148 9.59 -9.98 -2.13
C GLN A 148 8.63 -10.10 -0.92
N GLN A 149 8.75 -11.17 -0.13
CA GLN A 149 7.88 -11.35 1.05
C GLN A 149 7.97 -10.18 2.04
N ASN A 150 9.18 -9.64 2.22
CA ASN A 150 9.37 -8.47 3.09
C ASN A 150 8.88 -7.17 2.45
N LEU A 151 8.95 -7.05 1.12
CA LEU A 151 8.35 -5.93 0.38
C LEU A 151 6.83 -5.93 0.51
N GLU A 152 6.17 -7.06 0.30
CA GLU A 152 4.72 -7.21 0.48
C GLU A 152 4.31 -6.88 1.91
N LEU A 153 5.02 -7.40 2.92
CA LEU A 153 4.80 -7.03 4.32
C LEU A 153 4.95 -5.53 4.55
N THR A 154 5.97 -4.89 3.96
CA THR A 154 6.20 -3.44 4.08
C THR A 154 5.00 -2.65 3.56
N LEU A 155 4.49 -3.00 2.38
CA LEU A 155 3.41 -2.28 1.73
C LEU A 155 2.06 -2.54 2.42
N HIS A 156 1.77 -3.78 2.80
CA HIS A 156 0.57 -4.12 3.57
C HIS A 156 0.51 -3.39 4.91
N LEU A 157 1.64 -3.28 5.64
CA LEU A 157 1.68 -2.50 6.89
C LEU A 157 1.27 -1.04 6.68
N ARG A 158 1.66 -0.43 5.55
CA ARG A 158 1.29 0.95 5.22
C ARG A 158 -0.17 1.06 4.81
N GLU A 159 -0.63 0.16 3.94
CA GLU A 159 -2.00 0.11 3.47
C GLU A 159 -3.01 -0.11 4.60
N GLU A 160 -2.76 -1.09 5.48
CA GLU A 160 -3.61 -1.39 6.62
C GLU A 160 -3.67 -0.20 7.59
N ALA A 161 -2.53 0.44 7.87
CA ALA A 161 -2.48 1.61 8.72
C ALA A 161 -3.31 2.76 8.16
N ILE A 162 -3.17 3.08 6.87
CA ILE A 162 -3.96 4.13 6.21
C ILE A 162 -5.44 3.80 6.25
N THR A 163 -5.80 2.54 5.99
CA THR A 163 -7.19 2.06 6.03
C THR A 163 -7.80 2.26 7.41
N ARG A 164 -7.12 1.82 8.47
CA ARG A 164 -7.59 1.98 9.85
C ARG A 164 -7.68 3.44 10.27
N VAL A 165 -6.70 4.26 9.88
CA VAL A 165 -6.77 5.71 10.14
C VAL A 165 -8.00 6.31 9.46
N ALA A 166 -8.27 5.96 8.20
CA ALA A 166 -9.45 6.44 7.48
C ALA A 166 -10.78 6.12 8.20
N GLU A 167 -10.87 4.94 8.80
CA GLU A 167 -12.04 4.50 9.59
C GLU A 167 -12.16 5.24 10.92
N LEU A 168 -11.04 5.54 11.57
CA LEU A 168 -11.01 6.20 12.87
C LEU A 168 -11.19 7.72 12.80
N LEU A 169 -10.89 8.34 11.66
CA LEU A 169 -10.93 9.79 11.46
C LEU A 169 -12.24 10.45 11.91
N PRO A 170 -13.44 9.98 11.50
CA PRO A 170 -14.70 10.64 11.92
C PRO A 170 -14.88 10.65 13.44
N LYS A 171 -14.42 9.59 14.13
CA LYS A 171 -14.48 9.48 15.59
C LYS A 171 -13.42 10.37 16.25
N ALA A 172 -12.22 10.42 15.70
CA ALA A 172 -11.12 11.26 16.19
C ALA A 172 -11.37 12.76 16.05
N GLN A 173 -12.16 13.17 15.04
CA GLN A 173 -12.62 14.55 14.86
C GLN A 173 -13.79 14.95 15.78
N GLY A 174 -14.34 13.98 16.53
CA GLY A 174 -15.40 14.22 17.51
C GLY A 174 -14.90 14.84 18.82
N THR A 175 -15.72 14.78 19.86
CA THR A 175 -15.41 15.32 21.20
C THR A 175 -15.51 14.28 22.30
N GLY A 176 -14.78 14.49 23.39
CA GLY A 176 -14.84 13.66 24.59
C GLY A 176 -14.02 12.38 24.48
N GLN A 177 -14.27 11.45 25.40
CA GLN A 177 -13.44 10.26 25.57
C GLN A 177 -13.34 9.37 24.32
N GLY A 178 -14.40 9.30 23.51
CA GLY A 178 -14.39 8.56 22.26
C GLY A 178 -13.37 9.12 21.24
N ALA A 179 -13.23 10.44 21.15
CA ALA A 179 -12.26 11.08 20.28
C ALA A 179 -10.83 10.86 20.78
N GLU A 180 -10.60 10.96 22.09
CA GLU A 180 -9.30 10.67 22.71
C GLU A 180 -8.86 9.22 22.45
N THR A 181 -9.76 8.25 22.60
CA THR A 181 -9.46 6.85 22.27
C THR A 181 -9.09 6.68 20.81
N ALA A 182 -9.85 7.29 19.88
CA ALA A 182 -9.56 7.19 18.45
C ALA A 182 -8.22 7.84 18.06
N VAL A 183 -7.87 8.98 18.68
CA VAL A 183 -6.55 9.62 18.51
C VAL A 183 -5.42 8.71 18.99
N ASN A 184 -5.59 8.03 20.11
CA ASN A 184 -4.61 7.07 20.61
C ASN A 184 -4.47 5.85 19.69
N GLU A 185 -5.59 5.34 19.16
CA GLU A 185 -5.60 4.25 18.18
C GLU A 185 -4.86 4.66 16.89
N ILE A 186 -5.13 5.86 16.35
CA ILE A 186 -4.43 6.41 15.18
C ILE A 186 -2.92 6.53 15.46
N ALA A 187 -2.51 6.98 16.64
CA ALA A 187 -1.09 7.04 17.01
C ALA A 187 -0.45 5.65 17.08
N GLY A 188 -1.22 4.62 17.47
CA GLY A 188 -0.81 3.22 17.40
C GLY A 188 -0.54 2.78 15.95
N GLU A 189 -1.40 3.16 15.01
CA GLU A 189 -1.23 2.83 13.58
C GLU A 189 0.02 3.50 12.97
N MET A 190 0.52 4.60 13.53
CA MET A 190 1.80 5.20 13.11
C MET A 190 3.00 4.28 13.35
N GLN A 191 2.88 3.29 14.25
CA GLN A 191 3.90 2.28 14.46
C GLN A 191 4.02 1.33 13.27
N ALA A 192 2.95 1.10 12.51
CA ALA A 192 3.00 0.26 11.32
C ALA A 192 3.85 0.89 10.22
N PHE A 193 3.78 2.22 10.03
CA PHE A 193 4.70 2.94 9.15
C PHE A 193 6.16 2.79 9.60
N LEU A 194 6.44 2.96 10.90
CA LEU A 194 7.79 2.72 11.43
C LEU A 194 8.24 1.27 11.20
N ALA A 195 7.37 0.30 11.47
CA ALA A 195 7.67 -1.10 11.26
C ALA A 195 7.96 -1.39 9.78
N SER A 196 7.19 -0.79 8.86
CA SER A 196 7.42 -0.91 7.42
C SER A 196 8.80 -0.38 7.02
N ASP A 197 9.22 0.77 7.57
CA ASP A 197 10.53 1.38 7.28
C ASP A 197 11.68 0.51 7.82
N VAL A 198 11.48 -0.11 8.99
CA VAL A 198 12.44 -1.06 9.58
C VAL A 198 12.51 -2.34 8.75
N VAL A 199 11.37 -2.94 8.37
CA VAL A 199 11.35 -4.15 7.52
C VAL A 199 12.04 -3.88 6.20
N TYR A 200 11.74 -2.75 5.56
CA TYR A 200 12.35 -2.39 4.29
C TYR A 200 13.88 -2.23 4.40
N SER A 201 14.32 -1.42 5.36
CA SER A 201 15.75 -1.09 5.54
C SER A 201 16.58 -2.27 6.05
N GLN A 202 16.00 -3.15 6.86
CA GLN A 202 16.74 -4.26 7.50
C GLN A 202 16.59 -5.60 6.77
N ARG A 203 15.57 -5.76 5.92
CA ARG A 203 15.29 -7.02 5.20
C ARG A 203 15.20 -6.81 3.71
N THR A 204 14.25 -6.02 3.21
CA THR A 204 13.97 -5.92 1.78
C THR A 204 15.18 -5.42 0.99
N ALA A 205 15.69 -4.22 1.29
CA ALA A 205 16.80 -3.63 0.55
C ALA A 205 18.11 -4.43 0.68
N PRO A 206 18.52 -4.92 1.87
CA PRO A 206 19.71 -5.76 2.00
C PRO A 206 19.62 -7.09 1.25
N LEU A 207 18.46 -7.76 1.26
CA LEU A 207 18.29 -9.02 0.52
C LEU A 207 18.37 -8.80 -0.99
N ILE A 208 17.77 -7.73 -1.51
CA ILE A 208 17.91 -7.35 -2.93
C ILE A 208 19.39 -7.11 -3.25
N LYS A 209 20.09 -6.38 -2.39
CA LYS A 209 21.52 -6.10 -2.57
C LYS A 209 22.33 -7.37 -2.64
N GLN A 210 22.15 -8.25 -1.66
CA GLN A 210 22.87 -9.50 -1.56
C GLN A 210 22.64 -10.35 -2.81
N THR A 211 21.39 -10.51 -3.24
CA THR A 211 21.07 -11.31 -4.44
C THR A 211 21.67 -10.71 -5.71
N LEU A 212 21.70 -9.38 -5.85
CA LEU A 212 22.36 -8.72 -6.99
C LEU A 212 23.88 -8.93 -6.96
N ASP A 213 24.51 -8.74 -5.79
CA ASP A 213 25.96 -8.90 -5.61
C ASP A 213 26.38 -10.36 -5.86
N ASP A 214 25.64 -11.34 -5.31
CA ASP A 214 25.88 -12.78 -5.49
C ASP A 214 25.74 -13.22 -6.95
N ALA A 215 24.84 -12.57 -7.71
CA ALA A 215 24.66 -12.80 -9.14
C ALA A 215 25.65 -12.01 -10.02
N GLY A 216 26.56 -11.23 -9.43
CA GLY A 216 27.52 -10.40 -10.16
C GLY A 216 26.90 -9.20 -10.90
N VAL A 217 25.68 -8.82 -10.52
CA VAL A 217 24.92 -7.74 -11.15
C VAL A 217 25.34 -6.40 -10.53
N THR A 218 26.06 -5.59 -11.32
CA THR A 218 26.61 -4.30 -10.85
C THR A 218 25.84 -3.09 -11.39
N GLY A 219 26.13 -1.91 -10.83
CA GLY A 219 25.57 -0.63 -11.30
C GLY A 219 24.09 -0.41 -11.00
N GLN A 220 23.50 -1.22 -10.11
CA GLN A 220 22.13 -1.03 -9.63
C GLN A 220 22.11 -0.15 -8.40
N THR A 221 21.18 0.80 -8.36
CA THR A 221 20.82 1.54 -7.14
C THR A 221 19.60 0.87 -6.53
N ILE A 222 19.64 0.66 -5.21
CA ILE A 222 18.49 0.16 -4.46
C ILE A 222 17.84 1.37 -3.83
N ALA A 223 16.54 1.53 -4.08
CA ALA A 223 15.80 2.65 -3.51
C ALA A 223 15.90 2.62 -1.98
N THR A 224 16.05 3.80 -1.39
CA THR A 224 15.81 3.99 0.04
C THR A 224 14.33 4.21 0.26
N SER A 225 13.81 3.75 1.41
CA SER A 225 12.43 4.02 1.76
C SER A 225 12.30 4.67 3.13
N GLN A 226 11.40 5.65 3.21
CA GLN A 226 10.97 6.26 4.45
C GLN A 226 9.52 6.74 4.30
N SER A 227 8.61 6.04 4.98
CA SER A 227 7.20 6.40 5.03
C SER A 227 6.85 7.25 6.25
N LEU A 228 7.49 7.00 7.41
CA LEU A 228 7.26 7.82 8.61
C LEU A 228 8.18 9.06 8.58
N PRO A 229 7.63 10.29 8.45
CA PRO A 229 8.46 11.48 8.27
C PRO A 229 9.21 11.87 9.54
N SER A 230 8.67 11.57 10.73
CA SER A 230 9.42 11.69 11.99
C SER A 230 8.73 10.97 13.14
N TYR A 231 9.50 10.59 14.17
CA TYR A 231 9.00 9.93 15.37
C TYR A 231 7.95 10.71 16.17
N LYS A 232 7.82 12.03 15.94
CA LYS A 232 6.80 12.85 16.61
C LYS A 232 5.38 12.34 16.33
N TRP A 233 5.16 11.71 15.17
CA TRP A 233 3.87 11.14 14.77
C TRP A 233 3.44 9.94 15.62
N LEU A 234 4.36 9.29 16.31
CA LEU A 234 4.05 8.21 17.26
C LEU A 234 3.39 8.73 18.55
N ALA A 235 3.45 10.04 18.80
CA ALA A 235 2.88 10.65 19.99
C ALA A 235 1.41 11.05 19.74
N PRO A 236 0.46 10.59 20.56
CA PRO A 236 -0.96 10.96 20.41
C PRO A 236 -1.20 12.47 20.37
N LYS A 237 -0.44 13.25 21.15
CA LYS A 237 -0.51 14.72 21.14
C LYS A 237 -0.27 15.34 19.75
N THR A 238 0.60 14.73 18.95
CA THR A 238 0.90 15.20 17.59
C THR A 238 -0.28 14.93 16.68
N ILE A 239 -0.85 13.73 16.74
CA ILE A 239 -2.04 13.34 15.98
C ILE A 239 -3.21 14.26 16.33
N ALA A 240 -3.42 14.47 17.62
CA ALA A 240 -4.48 15.33 18.11
C ALA A 240 -4.31 16.75 17.53
N ALA A 241 -3.12 17.35 17.69
CA ALA A 241 -2.83 18.68 17.16
C ALA A 241 -3.02 18.75 15.63
N ALA A 242 -2.63 17.71 14.91
CA ALA A 242 -2.77 17.59 13.47
C ALA A 242 -4.25 17.55 13.03
N LEU A 243 -5.10 16.82 13.76
CA LEU A 243 -6.54 16.73 13.54
C LEU A 243 -7.34 17.96 14.05
N GLY A 244 -6.65 19.02 14.50
CA GLY A 244 -7.29 20.23 15.04
C GLY A 244 -7.81 20.09 16.48
N GLY A 245 -7.62 18.94 17.11
CA GLY A 245 -7.98 18.70 18.50
C GLY A 245 -6.74 18.57 19.36
N SER A 246 -6.29 19.58 20.09
CA SER A 246 -5.30 19.31 21.13
C SER A 246 -5.90 18.34 22.13
N ALA A 247 -5.41 17.10 22.11
CA ALA A 247 -5.35 16.24 23.27
C ALA A 247 -4.34 16.84 24.25
N THR A 248 -4.63 18.05 24.73
CA THR A 248 -4.41 18.28 26.14
C THR A 248 -5.34 17.29 26.83
N PRO A 249 -4.83 16.38 27.70
CA PRO A 249 -5.71 15.69 28.63
C PRO A 249 -6.58 16.75 29.31
N ALA A 250 -7.77 16.40 29.78
CA ALA A 250 -8.61 17.26 30.60
C ALA A 250 -7.85 17.72 31.87
N GLY A 251 -6.89 18.60 31.70
CA GLY A 251 -6.20 19.35 32.71
C GLY A 251 -7.09 20.50 33.11
N ALA A 252 -6.86 21.00 34.31
CA ALA A 252 -7.54 22.18 34.83
C ALA A 252 -7.64 23.25 33.73
N VAL A 253 -8.85 23.80 33.56
CA VAL A 253 -9.11 24.93 32.66
C VAL A 253 -7.98 25.93 32.83
N ALA A 254 -7.30 26.27 31.73
CA ALA A 254 -6.17 27.18 31.77
C ALA A 254 -6.59 28.45 32.53
N PRO A 255 -5.83 28.91 33.53
CA PRO A 255 -6.19 30.13 34.24
C PRO A 255 -6.24 31.31 33.27
N GLY A 256 -7.06 32.32 33.58
CA GLY A 256 -7.29 33.48 32.72
C GLY A 256 -8.71 33.55 32.19
N THR A 257 -8.96 34.56 31.36
CA THR A 257 -10.31 34.82 30.82
C THR A 257 -10.61 33.88 29.65
N HIS A 258 -11.83 33.35 29.62
CA HIS A 258 -12.40 32.54 28.55
C HIS A 258 -13.67 33.22 28.05
N GLY A 259 -14.01 33.05 26.79
CA GLY A 259 -15.27 33.47 26.21
C GLY A 259 -15.16 34.11 24.84
N HIS A 260 -16.30 34.09 24.15
CA HIS A 260 -16.50 34.72 22.86
C HIS A 260 -17.48 35.87 22.99
N GLN A 261 -17.23 36.93 22.23
CA GLN A 261 -18.23 37.97 21.97
C GLN A 261 -18.76 37.81 20.55
N ILE A 262 -20.07 37.95 20.39
CA ILE A 262 -20.68 38.08 19.06
C ILE A 262 -20.43 39.52 18.61
N ASP A 263 -19.76 39.68 17.48
CA ASP A 263 -19.47 41.00 16.91
C ASP A 263 -20.65 41.47 16.08
N SER A 264 -21.17 40.59 15.21
CA SER A 264 -22.35 40.87 14.42
C SER A 264 -23.06 39.62 13.92
N THR A 265 -24.32 39.76 13.54
CA THR A 265 -25.08 38.72 12.87
C THR A 265 -25.83 39.35 11.72
N SER A 266 -25.75 38.76 10.53
CA SER A 266 -26.48 39.22 9.35
C SER A 266 -27.26 38.08 8.69
N ILE A 267 -28.37 38.44 8.06
CA ILE A 267 -29.16 37.56 7.20
C ILE A 267 -29.15 38.17 5.80
N GLY A 268 -28.51 37.49 4.84
CA GLY A 268 -28.21 38.08 3.55
C GLY A 268 -27.33 39.33 3.68
N SER A 269 -27.79 40.46 3.15
CA SER A 269 -27.10 41.76 3.27
C SER A 269 -27.57 42.61 4.45
N THR A 270 -28.51 42.11 5.27
CA THR A 270 -29.08 42.87 6.39
C THR A 270 -28.40 42.46 7.69
N GLU A 271 -27.64 43.38 8.28
CA GLU A 271 -27.10 43.21 9.64
C GLU A 271 -28.21 43.41 10.68
N LEU A 272 -28.35 42.43 11.57
CA LEU A 272 -29.38 42.41 12.58
C LEU A 272 -29.00 43.31 13.75
N GLN A 273 -29.96 44.11 14.20
CA GLN A 273 -29.87 44.91 15.40
C GLN A 273 -30.44 44.14 16.59
N PRO A 274 -29.82 44.23 17.78
CA PRO A 274 -30.33 43.58 18.97
C PRO A 274 -31.69 44.18 19.40
N SER A 275 -32.42 43.41 20.21
CA SER A 275 -33.63 43.90 20.87
C SER A 275 -33.34 45.23 21.60
N PRO A 276 -34.21 46.25 21.48
CA PRO A 276 -35.60 46.21 21.01
C PRO A 276 -35.81 46.56 19.52
N ALA A 277 -34.75 46.68 18.73
CA ALA A 277 -34.86 47.12 17.34
C ALA A 277 -35.61 46.08 16.48
N ALA A 278 -36.52 46.57 15.63
CA ALA A 278 -37.23 45.72 14.68
C ALA A 278 -36.39 45.54 13.41
N ASN A 279 -35.98 44.30 13.12
CA ASN A 279 -35.25 43.95 11.90
C ASN A 279 -36.22 43.56 10.79
N LYS A 280 -36.10 44.21 9.61
CA LYS A 280 -36.82 43.79 8.40
C LYS A 280 -35.82 43.20 7.42
N VAL A 281 -35.98 41.91 7.13
CA VAL A 281 -35.11 41.19 6.19
C VAL A 281 -35.94 40.81 4.97
N SER A 282 -35.57 41.33 3.80
CA SER A 282 -36.13 40.90 2.52
C SER A 282 -35.20 39.88 1.87
N ALA A 283 -35.55 38.60 1.98
CA ALA A 283 -34.76 37.51 1.39
C ALA A 283 -35.65 36.44 0.74
N LYS A 284 -35.15 35.81 -0.32
CA LYS A 284 -35.73 34.59 -0.91
C LYS A 284 -34.97 33.38 -0.35
N PRO A 285 -35.65 32.34 0.17
CA PRO A 285 -34.98 31.12 0.59
C PRO A 285 -34.28 30.42 -0.59
N PRO A 286 -33.14 29.76 -0.38
CA PRO A 286 -32.39 29.67 0.88
C PRO A 286 -31.59 30.96 1.17
N VAL A 287 -31.60 31.41 2.43
CA VAL A 287 -30.85 32.59 2.88
C VAL A 287 -29.76 32.17 3.87
N ALA A 288 -28.54 32.68 3.68
CA ALA A 288 -27.43 32.46 4.59
C ALA A 288 -27.53 33.38 5.81
N VAL A 289 -27.22 32.83 6.98
CA VAL A 289 -26.97 33.59 8.20
C VAL A 289 -25.47 33.62 8.42
N VAL A 290 -24.89 34.81 8.56
CA VAL A 290 -23.48 35.01 8.86
C VAL A 290 -23.38 35.53 10.29
N VAL A 291 -22.62 34.83 11.13
CA VAL A 291 -22.31 35.25 12.50
C VAL A 291 -20.82 35.54 12.53
N LYS A 292 -20.47 36.76 12.92
CA LYS A 292 -19.08 37.15 13.22
C LYS A 292 -18.91 37.20 14.72
N PHE A 293 -17.84 36.62 15.20
CA PHE A 293 -17.56 36.61 16.62
C PHE A 293 -16.05 36.62 16.86
N THR A 294 -15.66 37.14 18.01
CA THR A 294 -14.26 37.22 18.41
C THR A 294 -14.06 36.43 19.69
N ASN A 295 -12.97 35.66 19.76
CA ASN A 295 -12.51 35.08 21.01
C ASN A 295 -11.89 36.20 21.87
N GLY A 296 -12.67 36.70 22.84
CA GLY A 296 -12.26 37.77 23.75
C GLY A 296 -11.44 37.27 24.94
N GLY A 297 -11.25 35.96 25.07
CA GLY A 297 -10.45 35.34 26.11
C GLY A 297 -8.94 35.46 25.87
N GLU A 298 -8.19 35.12 26.91
CA GLU A 298 -6.72 35.01 26.89
C GLU A 298 -6.25 33.62 26.40
N ASN A 299 -7.20 32.71 26.20
CA ASN A 299 -6.95 31.32 25.88
C ASN A 299 -7.52 30.94 24.51
N ASN A 300 -6.86 29.98 23.85
CA ASN A 300 -7.41 29.40 22.63
C ASN A 300 -8.58 28.48 23.00
N GLU A 301 -9.70 28.67 22.32
CA GLU A 301 -10.90 27.86 22.53
C GLU A 301 -11.13 26.89 21.38
N ARG A 302 -11.77 25.76 21.69
CA ARG A 302 -11.99 24.66 20.75
C ARG A 302 -13.45 24.25 20.75
N ASN A 303 -13.89 23.66 19.64
CA ASN A 303 -15.25 23.15 19.49
C ASN A 303 -16.31 24.22 19.80
N VAL A 304 -16.09 25.43 19.30
CA VAL A 304 -16.97 26.57 19.54
C VAL A 304 -18.27 26.33 18.77
N ASN A 305 -19.35 26.09 19.50
CA ASN A 305 -20.66 25.79 18.94
C ASN A 305 -21.42 27.08 18.65
N VAL A 306 -21.48 27.47 17.37
CA VAL A 306 -22.33 28.57 16.92
C VAL A 306 -23.72 28.03 16.64
N THR A 307 -24.68 28.39 17.49
CA THR A 307 -26.08 27.98 17.35
C THR A 307 -26.93 29.19 16.99
N VAL A 308 -27.63 29.13 15.86
CA VAL A 308 -28.61 30.12 15.45
C VAL A 308 -30.00 29.52 15.60
N THR A 309 -30.86 30.19 16.35
CA THR A 309 -32.27 29.82 16.51
C THR A 309 -33.16 30.92 15.96
N LEU A 310 -34.16 30.54 15.17
CA LEU A 310 -35.18 31.43 14.64
C LEU A 310 -36.55 30.93 15.13
N THR A 311 -37.23 31.76 15.92
CA THR A 311 -38.58 31.48 16.41
C THR A 311 -39.52 32.55 15.90
N ALA A 312 -40.44 32.19 15.02
CA ALA A 312 -41.51 33.07 14.60
C ALA A 312 -42.77 32.88 15.48
N PRO A 313 -43.57 33.94 15.72
CA PRO A 313 -44.81 33.82 16.48
C PRO A 313 -45.72 32.72 15.89
N GLY A 314 -46.13 31.76 16.72
CA GLY A 314 -47.01 30.65 16.30
C GLY A 314 -46.34 29.57 15.43
N ALA A 315 -45.03 29.63 15.19
CA ALA A 315 -44.29 28.65 14.40
C ALA A 315 -43.31 27.83 15.24
N LYS A 316 -42.90 26.66 14.71
CA LYS A 316 -41.83 25.86 15.31
C LYS A 316 -40.48 26.55 15.13
N THR A 317 -39.65 26.52 16.18
CA THR A 317 -38.29 27.05 16.15
C THR A 317 -37.43 26.28 15.14
N ILE A 318 -36.72 27.02 14.30
CA ILE A 318 -35.72 26.50 13.35
C ILE A 318 -34.36 26.70 13.99
N THR A 319 -33.50 25.67 13.94
CA THR A 319 -32.15 25.72 14.52
C THR A 319 -31.12 25.35 13.46
N ALA A 320 -30.07 26.15 13.34
CA ALA A 320 -28.86 25.84 12.59
C ALA A 320 -27.67 25.80 13.55
N LYS A 321 -26.76 24.85 13.34
CA LYS A 321 -25.56 24.69 14.17
C LYS A 321 -24.34 24.59 13.27
N LYS A 322 -23.27 25.27 13.67
CA LYS A 322 -21.95 25.15 13.06
C LYS A 322 -20.90 25.07 14.17
N VAL A 323 -19.94 24.18 14.02
CA VAL A 323 -18.81 24.05 14.95
C VAL A 323 -17.60 24.72 14.31
N VAL A 324 -16.93 25.59 15.07
CA VAL A 324 -15.62 26.12 14.73
C VAL A 324 -14.60 25.34 15.56
N ASN A 325 -13.69 24.65 14.87
CA ASN A 325 -12.78 23.68 15.50
C ASN A 325 -11.86 24.34 16.52
N GLN A 326 -11.35 25.54 16.21
CA GLN A 326 -10.50 26.32 17.09
C GLN A 326 -10.65 27.81 16.80
N THR A 327 -10.59 28.63 17.85
CA THR A 327 -10.40 30.08 17.78
C THR A 327 -9.23 30.47 18.66
N ASN A 328 -8.24 31.16 18.10
CA ASN A 328 -7.11 31.66 18.87
C ASN A 328 -7.51 32.87 19.72
N ALA A 329 -6.78 33.14 20.81
CA ALA A 329 -7.03 34.33 21.63
C ALA A 329 -6.95 35.61 20.77
N GLY A 330 -7.99 36.46 20.83
CA GLY A 330 -8.10 37.69 20.04
C GLY A 330 -8.47 37.50 18.56
N GLU A 331 -8.68 36.25 18.10
CA GLU A 331 -9.05 35.98 16.70
C GLU A 331 -10.53 36.28 16.45
N GLN A 332 -10.81 36.91 15.30
CA GLN A 332 -12.14 37.11 14.74
C GLN A 332 -12.44 36.04 13.69
N THR A 333 -13.62 35.43 13.76
CA THR A 333 -14.14 34.41 12.84
C THR A 333 -15.50 34.82 12.31
#